data_AF-A0A3D5NXK7-F1
#
_entry.id   AF-A0A3D5NXK7-F1
#
_cell.length_a   1.000
_cell.length_b   1.000
_cell.length_c   1.000
_cell.angle_alpha   90.00
_cell.angle_beta   90.00
_cell.angle_gamma   90.00
#
_symmetry.space_group_name_H-M   'P 1'
#
loop_
_entity.id
_entity.type
_entity.pdbx_description
1 polymer ?
#
loop_
_entity_poly.entity_id
_entity_poly.type
_entity_poly.pdbx_seq_one_letter_code
_entity_poly.pdbx_strand_id
1 'polypeptide(L)'
;AEDDIQNVSDFQLIGITQDLFRQQGFDVPRGSLDIQDVTGWGRVLYIKMRSRRTTQMDDILMSFTVGGGIYPYATNLDYIAVISEVSFKENEQLILAAPAACCEQLFSSQVDVDYFSDNCLITE
;
A
#
# COMPACT_ATOMS: atom_id res chain seq x y z
N ALA A 1 -24.21 17.08 -0.47
CA ALA A 1 -23.15 17.41 -1.44
C ALA A 1 -22.58 16.07 -1.84
N GLU A 2 -22.83 15.66 -3.08
CA GLU A 2 -22.16 14.49 -3.64
C GLU A 2 -20.71 14.91 -3.81
N ASP A 3 -19.81 14.35 -3.01
CA ASP A 3 -18.38 14.60 -3.15
C ASP A 3 -17.99 14.13 -4.54
N ASP A 4 -17.52 15.07 -5.37
CA ASP A 4 -16.85 14.79 -6.63
C ASP A 4 -15.60 13.97 -6.30
N ILE A 5 -15.74 12.65 -6.26
CA ILE A 5 -14.61 11.72 -6.13
C ILE A 5 -13.76 11.92 -7.38
N GLN A 6 -12.69 12.69 -7.21
CA GLN A 6 -11.77 13.01 -8.28
C GLN A 6 -10.94 11.76 -8.55
N ASN A 7 -11.40 10.92 -9.47
CA ASN A 7 -10.69 9.71 -9.87
C ASN A 7 -9.46 10.15 -10.70
N VAL A 8 -8.32 10.27 -10.03
CA VAL A 8 -7.08 10.76 -10.64
C VAL A 8 -6.36 9.62 -11.37
N SER A 9 -5.54 9.94 -12.37
CA SER A 9 -4.81 8.93 -13.14
C SER A 9 -3.82 8.13 -12.28
N ASP A 10 -3.45 6.92 -12.70
CA ASP A 10 -2.45 6.10 -11.99
C ASP A 10 -1.12 6.82 -11.78
N PHE A 11 -0.73 7.65 -12.76
CA PHE A 11 0.47 8.48 -12.64
C PHE A 11 0.38 9.45 -11.45
N GLN A 12 -0.79 10.04 -11.23
CA GLN A 12 -1.08 10.95 -10.12
C GLN A 12 -1.22 10.19 -8.80
N LEU A 13 -1.89 9.03 -8.78
CA LEU A 13 -1.99 8.18 -7.58
C LEU A 13 -0.62 7.74 -7.07
N ILE A 14 0.27 7.33 -7.97
CA ILE A 14 1.66 7.03 -7.64
C ILE A 14 2.35 8.27 -7.06
N GLY A 15 2.13 9.45 -7.65
CA GLY A 15 2.69 10.71 -7.14
C GLY A 15 2.21 11.04 -5.72
N ILE A 16 0.91 10.93 -5.47
CA ILE A 16 0.30 11.13 -4.15
C ILE A 16 0.88 10.12 -3.15
N THR A 17 1.00 8.85 -3.54
CA THR A 17 1.60 7.80 -2.70
C THR A 17 3.04 8.16 -2.31
N GLN A 18 3.87 8.63 -3.26
CA GLN A 18 5.23 9.09 -2.96
C GLN A 18 5.25 10.27 -2.00
N ASP A 19 4.33 11.23 -2.16
CA ASP A 19 4.25 12.39 -1.27
C ASP A 19 3.81 12.00 0.14
N LEU A 20 2.88 11.05 0.29
CA LEU A 20 2.48 10.50 1.58
C LEU A 20 3.65 9.77 2.27
N PHE A 21 4.44 8.96 1.54
CA PHE A 21 5.67 8.38 2.09
C PHE A 21 6.66 9.44 2.57
N ARG A 22 6.85 10.52 1.80
CA ARG A 22 7.74 11.63 2.18
C ARG A 22 7.28 12.33 3.45
N GLN A 23 5.98 12.47 3.66
CA GLN A 23 5.43 13.03 4.91
C GLN A 23 5.73 12.14 6.12
N GLN A 24 5.87 10.82 5.92
CA GLN A 24 6.30 9.87 6.95
C GLN A 24 7.83 9.78 7.10
N GLY A 25 8.59 10.56 6.32
CA GLY A 25 10.06 10.57 6.37
C GLY A 25 10.75 9.54 5.49
N PHE A 26 10.03 8.90 4.57
CA PHE A 26 10.56 7.90 3.65
C PHE A 26 10.54 8.39 2.20
N ASP A 27 11.63 8.19 1.48
CA ASP A 27 11.66 8.45 0.03
C ASP A 27 11.59 7.13 -0.72
N VAL A 28 10.44 6.88 -1.35
CA VAL A 28 10.18 5.66 -2.13
C VAL A 28 10.39 5.97 -3.62
N PRO A 29 11.27 5.24 -4.32
CA PRO A 29 11.46 5.40 -5.76
C PRO A 29 10.17 5.14 -6.53
N ARG A 30 9.92 5.88 -7.62
CA ARG A 30 8.71 5.68 -8.43
C ARG A 30 8.58 4.24 -8.95
N GLY A 31 9.69 3.62 -9.33
CA GLY A 31 9.72 2.22 -9.80
C GLY A 31 9.45 1.17 -8.72
N SER A 32 9.29 1.59 -7.46
CA SER A 32 8.81 0.74 -6.37
C SER A 32 7.28 0.76 -6.23
N LEU A 33 6.58 1.56 -7.02
CA LEU A 33 5.13 1.71 -6.96
C LEU A 33 4.53 1.35 -8.31
N ASP A 34 3.45 0.59 -8.30
CA ASP A 34 2.73 0.24 -9.53
C ASP A 34 1.23 0.02 -9.25
N ILE A 35 0.39 0.26 -10.25
CA ILE A 35 -1.05 -0.02 -10.16
C ILE A 35 -1.40 -0.93 -11.32
N GLN A 36 -1.99 -2.09 -11.01
CA GLN A 36 -2.32 -3.10 -12.01
C GLN A 36 -3.73 -3.66 -11.80
N ASP A 37 -4.41 -3.99 -12.89
CA ASP A 37 -5.64 -4.79 -12.85
C ASP A 37 -5.28 -6.28 -12.91
N VAL A 38 -5.52 -7.00 -11.81
CA VAL A 38 -5.13 -8.40 -11.61
C VAL A 38 -6.38 -9.29 -11.61
N THR A 39 -6.37 -10.34 -12.43
CA THR A 39 -7.50 -11.28 -12.49
C THR A 39 -7.69 -11.98 -11.13
N GLY A 40 -8.89 -11.86 -10.55
CA GLY A 40 -9.24 -12.45 -9.25
C GLY A 40 -9.05 -11.50 -8.06
N TRP A 41 -8.25 -10.44 -8.20
CA TRP A 41 -8.01 -9.43 -7.17
C TRP A 41 -8.60 -8.07 -7.52
N GLY A 42 -8.80 -7.75 -8.80
CA GLY A 42 -9.25 -6.43 -9.23
C GLY A 42 -8.09 -5.45 -9.37
N ARG A 43 -8.30 -4.17 -9.08
CA ARG A 43 -7.29 -3.12 -9.19
C ARG A 43 -6.41 -3.10 -7.93
N VAL A 44 -5.11 -3.29 -8.09
CA VAL A 44 -4.16 -3.45 -6.98
C VAL A 44 -3.07 -2.39 -7.03
N LEU A 45 -2.79 -1.73 -5.90
CA LEU A 45 -1.60 -0.91 -5.71
C LEU A 45 -0.48 -1.79 -5.16
N TYR A 46 0.57 -1.96 -5.93
CA TYR A 46 1.79 -2.63 -5.50
C TYR A 46 2.80 -1.63 -4.90
N ILE A 47 3.31 -1.95 -3.71
CA ILE A 47 4.36 -1.21 -3.03
C ILE A 47 5.54 -2.14 -2.77
N LYS A 48 6.64 -1.90 -3.46
CA LYS A 48 7.84 -2.72 -3.41
C LYS A 48 8.89 -2.12 -2.48
N MET A 49 9.11 -2.78 -1.35
CA MET A 49 10.11 -2.41 -0.36
C MET A 49 11.37 -3.25 -0.55
N ARG A 50 12.52 -2.59 -0.68
CA ARG A 50 13.84 -3.25 -0.65
C ARG A 50 14.58 -2.90 0.61
N SER A 51 14.81 -3.89 1.47
CA SER A 51 15.69 -3.73 2.62
C SER A 51 17.06 -4.37 2.37
N ARG A 52 18.11 -3.74 2.92
CA ARG A 52 19.48 -4.27 2.91
C ARG A 52 19.76 -5.21 4.09
N ARG A 53 18.93 -5.24 5.14
CA ARG A 53 19.23 -6.03 6.35
C ARG A 53 18.02 -6.86 6.80
N THR A 54 16.90 -6.19 7.08
CA THR A 54 15.59 -6.77 7.39
C THR A 54 14.54 -5.74 7.06
N THR A 55 13.41 -6.14 6.48
CA THR A 55 12.23 -5.28 6.43
C THR A 55 11.60 -5.35 7.81
N GLN A 56 11.43 -4.22 8.48
CA GLN A 56 10.76 -4.20 9.78
C GLN A 56 9.25 -4.29 9.52
N MET A 57 8.51 -4.98 10.39
CA MET A 57 7.05 -5.05 10.26
C MET A 57 6.43 -3.65 10.22
N ASP A 58 7.04 -2.68 10.91
CA ASP A 58 6.67 -1.27 10.87
C ASP A 58 6.73 -0.66 9.46
N ASP A 59 7.72 -1.06 8.65
CA ASP A 59 7.88 -0.58 7.27
C ASP A 59 6.73 -1.10 6.38
N ILE A 60 6.33 -2.36 6.61
CA ILE A 60 5.21 -3.01 5.93
C ILE A 60 3.89 -2.35 6.34
N LEU A 61 3.66 -2.18 7.65
CA LEU A 61 2.46 -1.56 8.19
C LEU A 61 2.33 -0.12 7.70
N MET A 62 3.40 0.66 7.74
CA MET A 62 3.42 2.01 7.20
C MET A 62 3.06 2.02 5.71
N SER A 63 3.51 1.03 4.92
CA SER A 63 3.16 0.94 3.50
C SER A 63 1.66 0.73 3.29
N PHE A 64 1.02 -0.11 4.11
CA PHE A 64 -0.45 -0.25 4.09
C PHE A 64 -1.15 1.04 4.52
N THR A 65 -0.69 1.70 5.58
CA THR A 65 -1.22 2.99 6.03
C THR A 65 -1.12 4.04 4.91
N VAL A 66 0.05 4.20 4.30
CA VAL A 66 0.28 5.17 3.22
C VAL A 66 -0.57 4.83 1.99
N GLY A 67 -0.64 3.56 1.60
CA GLY A 67 -1.50 3.13 0.51
C GLY A 67 -2.98 3.41 0.79
N GLY A 68 -3.44 3.24 2.03
CA GLY A 68 -4.80 3.59 2.45
C GLY A 68 -5.13 5.06 2.25
N GLY A 69 -4.14 5.94 2.42
CA GLY A 69 -4.30 7.38 2.22
C GLY A 69 -4.60 7.80 0.79
N ILE A 70 -4.40 6.93 -0.21
CA ILE A 70 -4.79 7.22 -1.61
C ILE A 70 -6.20 6.77 -1.98
N TYR A 71 -6.85 5.96 -1.14
CA TYR A 71 -8.18 5.41 -1.41
C TYR A 71 -9.25 6.46 -1.73
N PRO A 72 -9.30 7.64 -1.06
CA PRO A 72 -10.25 8.70 -1.42
C PRO A 72 -10.12 9.23 -2.85
N TYR A 73 -8.96 9.05 -3.49
CA TYR A 73 -8.66 9.47 -4.86
C TYR A 73 -8.75 8.32 -5.88
N ALA A 74 -8.98 7.09 -5.39
CA ALA A 74 -9.00 5.84 -6.15
C ALA A 74 -9.99 4.85 -5.53
N THR A 75 -11.27 5.20 -5.49
CA THR A 75 -12.31 4.35 -4.86
C THR A 75 -12.54 3.02 -5.57
N ASN A 76 -12.01 2.86 -6.78
CA ASN A 76 -11.96 1.61 -7.52
C ASN A 76 -10.71 0.77 -7.24
N LEU A 77 -9.89 1.13 -6.25
CA LEU A 77 -8.77 0.32 -5.79
C LEU A 77 -9.33 -0.79 -4.89
N ASP A 78 -9.09 -2.04 -5.26
CA ASP A 78 -9.59 -3.20 -4.51
C ASP A 78 -8.61 -3.60 -3.41
N TYR A 79 -7.31 -3.65 -3.72
CA TYR A 79 -6.27 -4.09 -2.79
C TYR A 79 -5.02 -3.23 -2.81
N ILE A 80 -4.28 -3.32 -1.71
CA ILE A 80 -2.91 -2.84 -1.58
C ILE A 80 -2.06 -4.06 -1.31
N ALA A 81 -0.99 -4.23 -2.07
CA ALA A 81 -0.06 -5.34 -1.96
C ALA A 81 1.35 -4.81 -1.68
N VAL A 82 1.95 -5.24 -0.58
CA VAL A 82 3.30 -4.88 -0.17
C VAL A 82 4.23 -6.06 -0.45
N ILE A 83 5.21 -5.84 -1.32
CA ILE A 83 6.25 -6.81 -1.66
C ILE A 83 7.53 -6.42 -0.92
N SER A 84 7.92 -7.21 0.06
CA SER A 84 9.16 -7.02 0.81
C SER A 84 10.27 -7.92 0.26
N GLU A 85 11.31 -7.32 -0.31
CA GLU A 85 12.52 -8.01 -0.80
C GLU A 85 13.73 -7.78 0.12
N VAL A 86 14.46 -8.85 0.44
CA VAL A 86 15.73 -8.79 1.19
C VAL A 86 16.91 -8.92 0.23
N SER A 87 17.75 -7.88 0.15
CA SER A 87 18.82 -7.75 -0.88
C SER A 87 19.89 -8.85 -0.87
N PHE A 88 20.03 -9.62 0.22
CA PHE A 88 21.09 -10.65 0.37
C PHE A 88 20.66 -12.07 -0.01
N LYS A 89 19.36 -12.32 -0.17
CA LYS A 89 18.82 -13.58 -0.67
C LYS A 89 17.88 -13.24 -1.82
N GLU A 90 18.32 -13.48 -3.05
CA GLU A 90 17.54 -13.19 -4.26
C GLU A 90 16.17 -13.92 -4.32
N ASN A 91 15.83 -14.77 -3.34
CA ASN A 91 14.65 -15.62 -3.34
C ASN A 91 13.69 -15.47 -2.13
N GLU A 92 13.97 -14.63 -1.13
CA GLU A 92 13.01 -14.42 -0.02
C GLU A 92 12.22 -13.13 -0.24
N GLN A 93 11.04 -13.30 -0.85
CA GLN A 93 10.03 -12.25 -1.00
C GLN A 93 8.85 -12.59 -0.08
N LEU A 94 8.44 -11.62 0.72
CA LEU A 94 7.17 -11.68 1.45
C LEU A 94 6.19 -10.78 0.72
N ILE A 95 5.06 -11.35 0.30
CA ILE A 95 3.95 -10.61 -0.28
C ILE A 95 2.81 -10.61 0.73
N LEU A 96 2.41 -9.42 1.15
CA LEU A 96 1.24 -9.22 1.99
C LEU A 96 0.26 -8.35 1.23
N ALA A 97 -1.02 -8.61 1.37
CA ALA A 97 -2.06 -7.79 0.79
C ALA A 97 -3.16 -7.47 1.78
N ALA A 98 -3.90 -6.39 1.55
CA ALA A 98 -5.08 -6.05 2.32
C ALA A 98 -6.08 -5.30 1.42
N PRO A 99 -7.39 -5.41 1.67
CA PRO A 99 -8.39 -4.60 0.98
C PRO A 99 -8.10 -3.11 1.16
N ALA A 100 -8.13 -2.34 0.07
CA ALA A 100 -7.77 -0.93 0.10
C ALA A 100 -8.67 -0.10 1.04
N ALA A 101 -9.95 -0.48 1.14
CA ALA A 101 -10.88 0.12 2.10
C ALA A 101 -10.47 -0.13 3.57
N CYS A 102 -9.92 -1.30 3.91
CA CYS A 102 -9.42 -1.53 5.28
C CYS A 102 -8.12 -0.76 5.53
N CYS A 103 -7.26 -0.62 4.51
CA CYS A 103 -6.09 0.26 4.61
C CYS A 103 -6.48 1.73 4.83
N GLU A 104 -7.57 2.20 4.22
CA GLU A 104 -8.11 3.55 4.46
C GLU A 104 -8.62 3.73 5.90
N GLN A 105 -9.26 2.71 6.46
CA GLN A 105 -9.64 2.71 7.88
C GLN A 105 -8.41 2.76 8.80
N LEU A 106 -7.33 2.05 8.45
CA LEU A 106 -6.06 2.11 9.19
C LEU A 106 -5.45 3.53 9.07
N PHE A 107 -5.42 4.10 7.87
CA PHE A 107 -4.91 5.45 7.62
C PHE A 107 -5.66 6.53 8.41
N SER A 108 -7.00 6.45 8.42
CA SER A 108 -7.86 7.37 9.15
C SER A 108 -7.97 7.08 10.66
N SER A 109 -7.19 6.12 11.17
CA SER A 109 -7.19 5.69 12.57
C SER A 109 -8.56 5.21 13.07
N GLN A 110 -9.41 4.69 12.16
CA GLN A 110 -10.69 4.06 12.50
C GLN A 110 -10.51 2.64 13.04
N VAL A 111 -9.42 1.97 12.64
CA VAL A 111 -8.99 0.69 13.19
C VAL A 111 -7.54 0.81 13.68
N ASP A 112 -7.18 0.00 14.68
CA ASP A 112 -5.79 -0.11 15.15
C ASP A 112 -5.01 -1.17 14.38
N VAL A 113 -3.70 -1.21 14.64
CA VAL A 113 -2.75 -2.13 13.98
C VAL A 113 -3.08 -3.59 14.27
N ASP A 114 -3.56 -3.90 15.48
CA ASP A 114 -3.88 -5.27 15.88
C ASP A 114 -5.09 -5.76 15.10
N TYR A 115 -6.17 -4.96 15.05
CA TYR A 115 -7.35 -5.26 14.25
C TYR A 115 -7.00 -5.42 12.78
N PHE A 116 -6.21 -4.50 12.22
CA PHE A 116 -5.80 -4.57 10.82
C PHE A 116 -5.01 -5.85 10.53
N SER A 117 -4.07 -6.19 11.40
CA SER A 117 -3.22 -7.38 11.23
C SER A 117 -4.02 -8.68 11.32
N ASP A 118 -4.98 -8.75 12.23
CA ASP A 118 -5.76 -9.97 12.47
C ASP A 118 -6.91 -10.17 11.47
N ASN A 119 -7.47 -9.08 10.91
CA ASN A 119 -8.73 -9.13 10.14
C ASN A 119 -8.59 -8.71 8.68
N CYS A 120 -7.53 -7.98 8.30
CA CYS A 120 -7.40 -7.42 6.96
C CYS A 120 -6.19 -7.92 6.18
N LEU A 121 -5.11 -8.32 6.86
CA LEU A 121 -3.93 -8.87 6.18
C LEU A 121 -4.21 -10.25 5.59
N ILE A 122 -3.78 -10.41 4.34
CA ILE A 122 -3.81 -11.65 3.57
C ILE A 122 -2.36 -11.97 3.22
N THR A 123 -1.92 -13.19 3.56
CA THR A 123 -0.61 -13.73 3.17
C THR A 123 -0.76 -14.64 1.96
N GLU A 124 0.05 -14.46 0.93
CA GLU A 124 0.26 -15.44 -0.14
C GLU A 124 1.61 -16.15 -0.04
#